data_AF-A0A934PF79-F1
#
_entry.id   AF-A0A934PF79-F1
#
_cell.length_a   1.000
_cell.length_b   1.000
_cell.length_c   1.000
_cell.angle_alpha   90.00
_cell.angle_beta   90.00
_cell.angle_gamma   90.00
#
_symmetry.space_group_name_H-M   'P 1'
#
loop_
_entity.id
_entity.type
_entity.pdbx_description
1 polymer ?
#
loop_
_entity_poly.entity_id
_entity_poly.type
_entity_poly.pdbx_seq_one_letter_code
_entity_poly.pdbx_strand_id
1 'polypeptide(L)'
;MSQIEELHGRITAAMERIGNGVSVLAERPVAAGPDPAMVQALEEEQLANAQLQERLRSLKARHDEEMAAIQAELENSTQVQALRDELAAQNDTLRRLDQEVQRLRAANDQLRQSNAALRTANENGLGDPELINTAMRAELEGLRAARATEVAEIGAVLAKLEPLLAGTAETGLKEEV
;
A
#
# COMPACT_ATOMS: atom_id res chain seq x y z
N MET A 1 -51.05 76.02 26.14
CA MET A 1 -52.27 75.35 26.66
C MET A 1 -52.98 74.54 25.58
N SER A 2 -53.30 75.08 24.41
CA SER A 2 -54.00 74.34 23.32
C SER A 2 -53.23 73.13 22.74
N GLN A 3 -51.89 73.18 22.62
CA GLN A 3 -51.10 72.04 22.11
C GLN A 3 -51.12 70.81 23.03
N ILE A 4 -51.27 71.00 24.34
CA ILE A 4 -51.31 69.88 25.29
C ILE A 4 -52.64 69.14 25.20
N GLU A 5 -53.75 69.87 25.05
CA GLU A 5 -55.09 69.29 24.88
C GLU A 5 -55.21 68.55 23.54
N GLU A 6 -54.62 69.08 22.46
CA GLU A 6 -54.58 68.41 21.16
C GLU A 6 -53.78 67.09 21.20
N LEU A 7 -52.62 67.10 21.88
CA LEU A 7 -51.82 65.89 22.10
C LEU A 7 -52.58 64.87 22.97
N HIS A 8 -53.29 65.33 24.01
CA HIS A 8 -54.11 64.45 24.86
C HIS A 8 -55.25 63.81 24.06
N GLY A 9 -55.97 64.58 23.25
CA GLY A 9 -57.03 64.06 22.37
C GLY A 9 -56.51 63.04 21.36
N ARG A 10 -55.31 63.28 20.78
CA ARG A 10 -54.67 62.33 19.86
C ARG A 10 -54.21 61.05 20.55
N ILE A 11 -53.73 61.11 21.80
CA ILE A 11 -53.34 59.93 22.58
C ILE A 11 -54.58 59.10 22.92
N THR A 12 -55.66 59.71 23.40
CA THR A 12 -56.91 58.99 23.73
C THR A 12 -57.49 58.30 22.49
N ALA A 13 -57.52 59.00 21.35
CA ALA A 13 -57.98 58.42 20.08
C ALA A 13 -57.04 57.32 19.55
N ALA A 14 -55.74 57.38 19.85
CA ALA A 14 -54.79 56.31 19.52
C ALA A 14 -54.99 55.09 20.45
N MET A 15 -55.23 55.32 21.73
CA MET A 15 -55.48 54.27 22.72
C MET A 15 -56.80 53.53 22.45
N GLU A 16 -57.87 54.23 22.09
CA GLU A 16 -59.13 53.59 21.66
C GLU A 16 -58.93 52.77 20.38
N ARG A 17 -58.14 53.26 19.42
CA ARG A 17 -57.80 52.51 18.20
C ARG A 17 -56.99 51.25 18.50
N ILE A 18 -56.04 51.33 19.43
CA ILE A 18 -55.24 50.20 19.88
C ILE A 18 -56.12 49.22 20.67
N GLY A 19 -56.98 49.70 21.57
CA GLY A 19 -57.93 48.88 22.32
C GLY A 19 -58.88 48.12 21.42
N ASN A 20 -59.47 48.81 20.43
CA ASN A 20 -60.30 48.18 19.41
C ASN A 20 -59.50 47.22 18.53
N GLY A 21 -58.27 47.59 18.15
CA GLY A 21 -57.38 46.74 17.37
C GLY A 21 -56.99 45.45 18.11
N VAL A 22 -56.78 45.52 19.42
CA VAL A 22 -56.49 44.37 20.29
C VAL A 22 -57.74 43.51 20.49
N SER A 23 -58.93 44.11 20.68
CA SER A 23 -60.19 43.36 20.75
C SER A 23 -60.45 42.61 19.45
N VAL A 24 -60.27 43.27 18.30
CA VAL A 24 -60.40 42.63 16.98
C VAL A 24 -59.36 41.52 16.77
N LEU A 25 -58.12 41.68 17.28
CA LEU A 25 -57.11 40.63 17.21
C LEU A 25 -57.44 39.44 18.14
N ALA A 26 -58.05 39.71 19.30
CA ALA A 26 -58.46 38.71 20.28
C ALA A 26 -59.73 37.96 19.84
N GLU A 27 -60.65 38.63 19.15
CA GLU A 27 -61.85 38.05 18.55
C GLU A 27 -61.57 37.38 17.20
N ARG A 28 -60.41 37.65 16.58
CA ARG A 28 -59.97 36.92 15.40
C ARG A 28 -59.75 35.47 15.83
N PRO A 29 -60.49 34.50 15.28
CA PRO A 29 -60.25 33.10 15.61
C PRO A 29 -58.81 32.79 15.22
N VAL A 30 -57.98 32.49 16.22
CA VAL A 30 -56.69 31.87 15.99
C VAL A 30 -57.03 30.60 15.22
N ALA A 31 -56.63 30.52 13.95
CA ALA A 31 -56.87 29.33 13.14
C ALA A 31 -56.41 28.12 13.95
N ALA A 32 -57.36 27.23 14.21
CA ALA A 32 -57.24 26.15 15.16
C ALA A 32 -56.14 25.17 14.73
N GLY A 33 -54.99 25.22 15.37
CA GLY A 33 -53.91 24.24 15.21
C GLY A 33 -53.37 24.11 13.77
N PRO A 34 -52.31 23.31 13.57
CA PRO A 34 -51.90 22.92 12.24
C PRO A 34 -53.02 22.13 11.55
N ASP A 35 -53.25 22.41 10.27
CA ASP A 35 -54.24 21.70 9.44
C ASP A 35 -53.94 20.18 9.47
N PRO A 36 -54.91 19.32 9.84
CA PRO A 36 -54.71 17.87 9.93
C PRO A 36 -54.18 17.25 8.63
N ALA A 37 -54.49 17.81 7.46
CA ALA A 37 -53.96 17.34 6.18
C ALA A 37 -52.44 17.61 6.04
N MET A 38 -51.96 18.75 6.55
CA MET A 38 -50.52 19.07 6.58
C MET A 38 -49.77 18.17 7.57
N VAL A 39 -50.38 17.82 8.70
CA VAL A 39 -49.77 16.91 9.69
C VAL A 39 -49.60 15.51 9.10
N GLN A 40 -50.63 14.98 8.42
CA GLN A 40 -50.52 13.69 7.72
C GLN A 40 -49.45 13.70 6.63
N ALA A 41 -49.40 14.72 5.78
CA ALA A 41 -48.37 14.83 4.75
C ALA A 41 -46.95 14.90 5.35
N LEU A 42 -46.78 15.56 6.49
CA LEU A 42 -45.50 15.63 7.19
C LEU A 42 -45.11 14.26 7.78
N GLU A 43 -46.05 13.51 8.34
CA GLU A 43 -45.82 12.15 8.83
C GLU A 43 -45.43 11.18 7.70
N GLU A 44 -46.10 11.27 6.55
CA GLU A 44 -45.78 10.49 5.34
C GLU A 44 -44.37 10.80 4.82
N GLU A 45 -44.01 12.08 4.72
CA GLU A 45 -42.66 12.52 4.31
C GLU A 45 -41.59 12.10 5.31
N GLN A 46 -41.87 12.17 6.62
CA GLN A 46 -40.94 11.68 7.65
C GLN A 46 -40.72 10.17 7.52
N LEU A 47 -41.77 9.40 7.23
CA LEU A 47 -41.69 7.96 7.05
C LEU A 47 -40.91 7.61 5.77
N ALA A 48 -41.16 8.34 4.67
CA ALA A 48 -40.40 8.20 3.43
C ALA A 48 -38.92 8.55 3.64
N ASN A 49 -38.62 9.61 4.37
CA ASN A 49 -37.25 10.03 4.69
C ASN A 49 -36.55 8.98 5.57
N ALA A 50 -37.23 8.41 6.57
CA ALA A 50 -36.68 7.33 7.39
C ALA A 50 -36.33 6.09 6.55
N GLN A 51 -37.21 5.69 5.63
CA GLN A 51 -36.95 4.58 4.70
C GLN A 51 -35.77 4.88 3.76
N LEU A 52 -35.67 6.11 3.24
CA LEU A 52 -34.57 6.53 2.39
C LEU A 52 -33.24 6.56 3.16
N GLN A 53 -33.25 6.99 4.42
CA GLN A 53 -32.07 6.97 5.28
C GLN A 53 -31.61 5.53 5.58
N GLU A 54 -32.54 4.60 5.80
CA GLU A 54 -32.21 3.18 5.99
C GLU A 54 -31.64 2.55 4.70
N ARG A 55 -32.24 2.86 3.54
CA ARG A 55 -31.69 2.47 2.24
C ARG A 55 -30.31 3.06 2.00
N LEU A 56 -30.07 4.31 2.35
CA LEU A 56 -28.76 4.95 2.26
C LEU A 56 -27.74 4.29 3.19
N ARG A 57 -28.13 3.97 4.43
CA ARG A 57 -27.24 3.27 5.38
C ARG A 57 -26.87 1.88 4.85
N SER A 58 -27.85 1.11 4.38
CA SER A 58 -27.58 -0.22 3.82
C SER A 58 -26.74 -0.17 2.55
N LEU A 59 -26.98 0.81 1.67
CA LEU A 59 -26.16 1.00 0.47
C LEU A 59 -24.73 1.39 0.81
N LYS A 60 -24.55 2.29 1.79
CA LYS A 60 -23.23 2.69 2.27
C LYS A 60 -22.48 1.51 2.89
N ALA A 61 -23.13 0.72 3.72
CA ALA A 61 -22.52 -0.47 4.31
C ALA A 61 -22.03 -1.47 3.24
N ARG A 62 -22.85 -1.73 2.21
CA ARG A 62 -22.45 -2.59 1.08
C ARG A 62 -21.26 -2.03 0.31
N HIS A 63 -21.26 -0.73 0.05
CA HIS A 63 -20.16 -0.08 -0.65
C HIS A 63 -18.86 -0.12 0.18
N ASP A 64 -18.95 0.08 1.49
CA ASP A 64 -17.80 0.00 2.38
C ASP A 64 -17.23 -1.44 2.42
N GLU A 65 -18.10 -2.46 2.41
CA GLU A 65 -17.71 -3.88 2.29
C GLU A 65 -17.04 -4.20 0.94
N GLU A 66 -17.60 -3.72 -0.18
CA GLU A 66 -17.03 -3.91 -1.52
C GLU A 66 -15.66 -3.24 -1.65
N MET A 67 -15.51 -2.02 -1.11
CA MET A 67 -14.22 -1.32 -1.10
C MET A 67 -13.19 -2.05 -0.26
N ALA A 68 -13.57 -2.58 0.91
CA ALA A 68 -12.68 -3.39 1.73
C ALA A 68 -12.24 -4.68 1.01
N ALA A 69 -13.15 -5.34 0.28
CA ALA A 69 -12.84 -6.52 -0.50
C ALA A 69 -11.86 -6.22 -1.66
N ILE A 70 -12.08 -5.13 -2.41
CA ILE A 70 -11.19 -4.70 -3.49
C ILE A 70 -9.81 -4.32 -2.95
N GLN A 71 -9.74 -3.62 -1.82
CA GLN A 71 -8.48 -3.29 -1.17
C GLN A 71 -7.70 -4.55 -0.77
N ALA A 72 -8.36 -5.53 -0.15
CA ALA A 72 -7.73 -6.79 0.21
C ALA A 72 -7.23 -7.58 -1.02
N GLU A 73 -7.98 -7.57 -2.13
CA GLU A 73 -7.56 -8.22 -3.37
C GLU A 73 -6.35 -7.51 -4.01
N LEU A 74 -6.31 -6.17 -3.97
CA LEU A 74 -5.17 -5.40 -4.44
C LEU A 74 -3.91 -5.66 -3.60
N GLU A 75 -4.06 -5.67 -2.27
CA GLU A 75 -2.98 -6.03 -1.35
C GLU A 75 -2.43 -7.44 -1.66
N ASN A 76 -3.31 -8.43 -1.80
CA ASN A 76 -2.90 -9.79 -2.20
C ASN A 76 -2.18 -9.80 -3.55
N SER A 77 -2.69 -9.07 -4.54
CA SER A 77 -2.06 -8.97 -5.87
C SER A 77 -0.65 -8.38 -5.79
N THR A 78 -0.46 -7.31 -5.00
CA THR A 78 0.86 -6.70 -4.80
C THR A 78 1.84 -7.62 -4.09
N GLN A 79 1.39 -8.38 -3.09
CA GLN A 79 2.21 -9.40 -2.42
C GLN A 79 2.62 -10.51 -3.38
N VAL A 80 1.69 -11.00 -4.21
CA VAL A 80 1.98 -12.01 -5.24
C VAL A 80 3.01 -11.49 -6.25
N GLN A 81 2.91 -10.22 -6.64
CA GLN A 81 3.88 -9.60 -7.54
C GLN A 81 5.27 -9.50 -6.89
N ALA A 82 5.36 -9.07 -5.63
CA ALA A 82 6.62 -9.02 -4.89
C ALA A 82 7.29 -10.41 -4.79
N LEU A 83 6.51 -11.46 -4.49
CA LEU A 83 7.02 -12.84 -4.45
C LEU A 83 7.51 -13.33 -5.82
N ARG A 84 6.85 -12.92 -6.92
CA ARG A 84 7.30 -13.24 -8.28
C ARG A 84 8.62 -12.56 -8.62
N ASP A 85 8.78 -11.30 -8.25
CA ASP A 85 10.00 -10.54 -8.48
C ASP A 85 11.17 -11.13 -7.68
N GLU A 86 10.93 -11.54 -6.43
CA GLU A 86 11.92 -12.25 -5.61
C GLU A 86 12.32 -13.60 -6.24
N LEU A 87 11.34 -14.40 -6.69
CA LEU A 87 11.60 -15.68 -7.35
C LEU A 87 12.41 -15.49 -8.64
N ALA A 88 12.15 -14.43 -9.40
CA ALA A 88 12.93 -14.10 -10.60
C ALA A 88 14.40 -13.79 -10.24
N ALA A 89 14.63 -12.95 -9.22
CA ALA A 89 15.98 -12.63 -8.75
C ALA A 89 16.74 -13.86 -8.21
N GLN A 90 16.05 -14.76 -7.50
CA GLN A 90 16.63 -16.03 -7.04
C GLN A 90 17.03 -16.93 -8.21
N ASN A 91 16.17 -17.06 -9.23
CA ASN A 91 16.48 -17.86 -10.42
C ASN A 91 17.69 -17.33 -11.19
N ASP A 92 17.84 -16.00 -11.31
CA ASP A 92 19.00 -15.40 -11.96
C ASP A 92 20.30 -15.64 -11.17
N THR A 93 20.23 -15.62 -9.83
CA THR A 93 21.35 -15.96 -8.97
C THR A 93 21.76 -17.43 -9.15
N LEU A 94 20.80 -18.35 -9.19
CA LEU A 94 21.05 -19.78 -9.43
C LEU A 94 21.68 -20.02 -10.81
N ARG A 95 21.21 -19.32 -11.85
CA ARG A 95 21.80 -19.40 -13.20
C ARG A 95 23.24 -18.94 -13.23
N ARG A 96 23.57 -17.84 -12.54
CA ARG A 96 24.95 -17.36 -12.43
C ARG A 96 25.83 -18.37 -11.71
N LEU A 97 25.36 -18.93 -10.60
CA LEU A 97 26.10 -19.94 -9.85
C LEU A 97 26.37 -21.19 -10.70
N ASP A 98 25.37 -21.68 -11.44
CA ASP A 98 25.54 -22.84 -12.33
C ASP A 98 26.59 -22.57 -13.42
N GLN A 99 26.59 -21.38 -14.01
CA GLN A 99 27.62 -20.97 -14.98
C GLN A 99 29.03 -20.96 -14.36
N GLU A 100 29.19 -20.43 -13.15
CA GLU A 100 30.50 -20.42 -12.48
C GLU A 100 30.96 -21.85 -12.11
N VAL A 101 30.05 -22.72 -11.65
CA VAL A 101 30.35 -24.14 -11.38
C VAL A 101 30.79 -24.86 -12.66
N GLN A 102 30.12 -24.62 -13.78
CA GLN A 102 30.50 -25.18 -15.08
C GLN A 102 31.90 -24.70 -15.52
N ARG A 103 32.20 -23.40 -15.37
CA ARG A 103 33.54 -22.85 -15.65
C ARG A 103 34.62 -23.47 -14.76
N LEU A 104 34.34 -23.62 -13.46
CA LEU A 104 35.26 -24.24 -12.51
C LEU A 104 35.55 -25.70 -12.87
N ARG A 105 34.54 -26.46 -13.31
CA ARG A 105 34.71 -27.84 -13.80
C ARG A 105 35.58 -27.88 -15.06
N ALA A 106 35.29 -27.03 -16.04
CA ALA A 106 36.07 -26.96 -17.27
C ALA A 106 37.55 -26.60 -17.00
N ALA A 107 37.80 -25.62 -16.13
CA ALA A 107 39.15 -25.24 -15.73
C ALA A 107 39.89 -26.39 -15.00
N ASN A 108 39.19 -27.14 -14.14
CA ASN A 108 39.75 -28.32 -13.49
C ASN A 108 40.12 -29.43 -14.49
N ASP A 109 39.25 -29.70 -15.46
CA ASP A 109 39.51 -30.71 -16.50
C ASP A 109 40.72 -30.31 -17.36
N GLN A 110 40.82 -29.03 -17.74
CA GLN A 110 41.98 -28.49 -18.46
C GLN A 110 43.27 -28.58 -17.65
N LEU A 111 43.21 -28.28 -16.34
CA LEU A 111 44.33 -28.45 -15.41
C LEU A 111 44.79 -29.91 -15.31
N ARG A 112 43.86 -30.86 -15.25
CA ARG A 112 44.18 -32.30 -15.21
C ARG A 112 44.84 -32.76 -16.50
N GLN A 113 44.32 -32.34 -17.66
CA GLN A 113 44.91 -32.64 -18.96
C GLN A 113 46.32 -32.05 -19.08
N SER A 114 46.51 -30.80 -18.65
CA SER A 114 47.81 -30.15 -18.70
C SER A 114 48.83 -30.79 -17.76
N ASN A 115 48.42 -31.17 -16.55
CA ASN A 115 49.28 -31.94 -15.63
C ASN A 115 49.67 -33.30 -16.21
N ALA A 116 48.75 -34.00 -16.88
CA ALA A 116 49.06 -35.27 -17.55
C ALA A 116 50.07 -35.06 -18.68
N ALA A 117 49.89 -34.05 -19.52
CA ALA A 117 50.83 -33.72 -20.60
C ALA A 117 52.22 -33.35 -20.07
N LEU A 118 52.30 -32.55 -18.99
CA LEU A 118 53.58 -32.20 -18.35
C LEU A 118 54.29 -33.42 -17.75
N ARG A 119 53.54 -34.37 -17.16
CA ARG A 119 54.13 -35.63 -16.66
C ARG A 119 54.71 -36.45 -17.80
N THR A 120 53.96 -36.64 -18.89
CA THR A 120 54.45 -37.34 -20.09
C THR A 120 55.67 -36.65 -20.70
N ALA A 121 55.68 -35.32 -20.77
CA ALA A 121 56.82 -34.56 -21.30
C ALA A 121 58.07 -34.72 -20.42
N ASN A 122 57.91 -34.62 -19.09
CA ASN A 122 58.98 -34.86 -18.12
C ASN A 122 59.50 -36.31 -18.14
N GLU A 123 58.62 -37.31 -18.24
CA GLU A 123 58.99 -38.73 -18.37
C GLU A 123 59.83 -38.99 -19.63
N ASN A 124 59.56 -38.26 -20.71
CA ASN A 124 60.32 -38.32 -21.96
C ASN A 124 61.58 -37.43 -21.94
N GLY A 125 61.87 -36.73 -20.83
CA GLY A 125 62.99 -35.78 -20.73
C GLY A 125 62.85 -34.54 -21.61
N LEU A 126 61.66 -34.29 -22.15
CA LEU A 126 61.34 -33.16 -23.01
C LEU A 126 60.75 -32.04 -22.15
N GLY A 127 61.60 -31.12 -21.68
CA GLY A 127 61.12 -29.88 -21.06
C GLY A 127 60.52 -28.98 -22.13
N ASP A 128 59.20 -29.00 -22.30
CA ASP A 128 58.48 -28.18 -23.27
C ASP A 128 57.97 -26.87 -22.62
N PRO A 129 58.53 -25.70 -22.95
CA PRO A 129 58.10 -24.41 -22.42
C PRO A 129 56.63 -24.06 -22.75
N GLU A 130 56.08 -24.53 -23.87
CA GLU A 130 54.69 -24.25 -24.25
C GLU A 130 53.70 -25.05 -23.40
N LEU A 131 54.03 -26.29 -23.03
CA LEU A 131 53.23 -27.07 -22.08
C LEU A 131 53.21 -26.43 -20.70
N ILE A 132 54.34 -25.90 -20.25
CA ILE A 132 54.46 -25.17 -18.97
C ILE A 132 53.61 -23.90 -18.99
N ASN A 133 53.67 -23.12 -20.08
CA ASN A 133 52.85 -21.91 -20.26
C ASN A 133 51.35 -22.23 -20.34
N THR A 134 50.99 -23.38 -20.92
CA THR A 134 49.59 -23.85 -21.00
C THR A 134 49.07 -24.28 -19.62
N ALA A 135 49.90 -24.95 -18.83
CA ALA A 135 49.58 -25.34 -17.45
C ALA A 135 49.37 -24.13 -16.55
N MET A 136 50.30 -23.16 -16.58
CA MET A 136 50.17 -21.92 -15.82
C MET A 136 48.92 -21.12 -16.22
N ARG A 137 48.56 -21.10 -17.50
CA ARG A 137 47.31 -20.46 -17.95
C ARG A 137 46.07 -21.15 -17.40
N ALA A 138 46.03 -22.48 -17.45
CA ALA A 138 44.93 -23.26 -16.88
C ALA A 138 44.82 -23.08 -15.36
N GLU A 139 45.95 -22.93 -14.65
CA GLU A 139 45.97 -22.68 -13.20
C GLU A 139 45.44 -21.28 -12.85
N LEU A 140 45.86 -20.26 -13.60
CA LEU A 140 45.32 -18.90 -13.44
C LEU A 140 43.83 -18.84 -13.75
N GLU A 141 43.36 -19.57 -14.77
CA GLU A 141 41.94 -19.66 -15.10
C GLU A 141 41.14 -20.40 -14.01
N GLY A 142 41.69 -21.49 -13.46
CA GLY A 142 41.11 -22.19 -12.31
C GLY A 142 41.03 -21.32 -11.05
N LEU A 143 42.08 -20.58 -10.71
CA LEU A 143 42.09 -19.65 -9.58
C LEU A 143 41.08 -18.50 -9.77
N ARG A 144 40.96 -17.98 -11.00
CA ARG A 144 39.95 -16.95 -11.32
C ARG A 144 38.53 -17.50 -11.20
N ALA A 145 38.28 -18.71 -11.70
CA ALA A 145 36.98 -19.35 -11.59
C ALA A 145 36.61 -19.63 -10.12
N ALA A 146 37.55 -20.17 -9.32
CA ALA A 146 37.33 -20.41 -7.89
C ALA A 146 36.97 -19.11 -7.14
N ARG A 147 37.73 -18.03 -7.38
CA ARG A 147 37.46 -16.72 -6.77
C ARG A 147 36.12 -16.13 -7.24
N ALA A 148 35.74 -16.34 -8.51
CA ALA A 148 34.43 -15.89 -9.01
C ALA A 148 33.28 -16.63 -8.32
N THR A 149 33.41 -17.95 -8.13
CA THR A 149 32.46 -18.77 -7.37
C THR A 149 32.34 -18.29 -5.92
N GLU A 150 33.47 -18.08 -5.22
CA GLU A 150 33.46 -17.57 -3.84
C GLU A 150 32.74 -16.21 -3.73
N VAL A 151 33.01 -15.27 -4.65
CA VAL A 151 32.34 -13.96 -4.67
C VAL A 151 30.85 -14.10 -4.94
N ALA A 152 30.45 -14.99 -5.85
CA ALA A 152 29.05 -15.25 -6.16
C ALA A 152 28.30 -15.88 -4.97
N GLU A 153 28.94 -16.83 -4.27
CA GLU A 153 28.40 -17.46 -3.06
C GLU A 153 28.25 -16.44 -1.93
N ILE A 154 29.28 -15.64 -1.65
CA ILE A 154 29.24 -14.58 -0.64
C ILE A 154 28.14 -13.57 -0.98
N GLY A 155 28.03 -13.15 -2.24
CA GLY A 155 26.98 -12.24 -2.70
C GLY A 155 25.58 -12.81 -2.50
N ALA A 156 25.38 -14.10 -2.80
CA ALA A 156 24.11 -14.79 -2.58
C ALA A 156 23.75 -14.92 -1.10
N VAL A 157 24.75 -15.18 -0.23
CA VAL A 157 24.56 -15.23 1.22
C VAL A 157 24.21 -13.85 1.77
N LEU A 158 24.94 -12.80 1.37
CA LEU A 158 24.67 -11.42 1.79
C LEU A 158 23.25 -10.98 1.38
N ALA A 159 22.84 -11.26 0.13
CA ALA A 159 21.50 -10.95 -0.36
C ALA A 159 20.38 -11.65 0.45
N LYS A 160 20.64 -12.82 1.05
CA LYS A 160 19.70 -13.50 1.96
C LYS A 160 19.73 -12.95 3.38
N LEU A 161 20.88 -12.49 3.86
CA LEU A 161 21.04 -11.97 5.22
C LEU A 161 20.54 -10.53 5.37
N GLU A 162 20.69 -9.70 4.34
CA GLU A 162 20.27 -8.29 4.32
C GLU A 162 18.78 -8.08 4.71
N PRO A 163 17.80 -8.80 4.13
CA PRO A 163 16.40 -8.66 4.55
C PRO A 163 16.13 -9.18 5.98
N LEU A 164 16.88 -10.18 6.47
CA LEU A 164 16.76 -10.70 7.84
C LEU A 164 17.31 -9.70 8.87
N LEU A 165 18.37 -8.96 8.52
CA LEU A 165 18.90 -7.88 9.35
C LEU A 165 17.97 -6.65 9.37
N ALA A 166 17.40 -6.30 8.21
CA ALA A 166 16.43 -5.21 8.12
C ALA A 166 15.15 -5.52 8.92
N GLY A 167 14.64 -6.76 8.83
CA GLY A 167 13.48 -7.21 9.60
C GLY A 167 13.72 -7.22 11.11
N THR A 168 14.91 -7.60 11.57
CA THR A 168 15.27 -7.58 13.00
C THR A 168 15.43 -6.16 13.55
N ALA A 169 15.95 -5.22 12.75
CA ALA A 169 16.02 -3.80 13.12
C ALA A 169 14.62 -3.15 13.26
N GLU A 170 13.67 -3.49 12.39
CA GLU A 170 12.27 -3.01 12.51
C GLU A 170 11.53 -3.65 13.70
N THR A 171 11.88 -4.87 14.07
CA THR A 171 11.26 -5.56 15.22
C THR A 171 11.72 -4.95 16.55
N GLY A 172 13.00 -4.57 16.66
CA GLY A 172 13.54 -3.91 17.86
C GLY A 172 12.96 -2.50 18.10
N LEU A 173 12.57 -1.78 17.04
CA LEU A 173 11.93 -0.45 17.15
C LEU A 173 10.46 -0.52 17.61
N LYS A 174 9.79 -1.67 17.44
CA LYS A 174 8.39 -1.87 17.87
C LYS A 174 8.27 -2.35 19.31
N GLU A 175 9.34 -2.83 19.93
CA GLU A 175 9.34 -3.24 21.35
C GLU A 175 9.65 -2.08 22.32
N GLU A 176 10.10 -0.91 21.82
CA GLU A 176 10.40 0.28 22.64
C GLU A 176 9.30 1.37 22.66
N VAL A 177 8.12 1.12 22.09
CA VAL A 177 6.94 2.03 22.11
C VAL A 177 5.75 1.35 22.77
#